data_AF-A0A2V7M2H7-F1
#
_entry.id   AF-A0A2V7M2H7-F1
#
_cell.length_a   1.000
_cell.length_b   1.000
_cell.length_c   1.000
_cell.angle_alpha   90.00
_cell.angle_beta   90.00
_cell.angle_gamma   90.00
#
_symmetry.space_group_name_H-M   'P 1'
#
loop_
_entity.id
_entity.type
_entity.pdbx_description
1 polymer ?
#
loop_
_entity_poly.entity_id
_entity_poly.type
_entity_poly.pdbx_seq_one_letter_code
_entity_poly.pdbx_strand_id
1 'polypeptide(L)'
;MLLWLCAAAPLAAQGPTEGVGTAARIGSVFDGYYFGSSYAFDHVVEWTVPVSLSHRLGPSLNVDLSSAYAHASAMTTSGTIEIAGPTDTDVRLSWAPVSGRLIVSVAGTLPTGKKAVDTSSVPLLSALATEVLNFTTTSFGTGGGVTGGFATAFAVG
;
A
#
# COMPACT_ATOMS: atom_id res chain seq x y z
N MET A 1 15.20 20.33 11.80
CA MET A 1 14.06 19.41 11.88
C MET A 1 12.79 20.24 11.77
N LEU A 2 12.20 20.32 10.58
CA LEU A 2 11.04 21.17 10.28
C LEU A 2 9.92 20.24 9.80
N LEU A 3 8.99 19.90 10.69
CA LEU A 3 7.80 19.13 10.34
C LEU A 3 6.86 20.03 9.53
N TRP A 4 6.77 19.80 8.23
CA TRP A 4 5.67 20.33 7.42
C TRP A 4 4.45 19.40 7.57
N LEU A 5 3.48 19.80 8.39
CA LEU A 5 2.15 19.20 8.36
C LEU A 5 1.43 19.72 7.11
N CYS A 6 1.45 18.94 6.03
CA CYS A 6 0.48 19.11 4.96
C CYS A 6 -0.89 18.74 5.53
N ALA A 7 -1.73 19.75 5.80
CA ALA A 7 -3.12 19.55 6.14
C ALA A 7 -3.83 18.93 4.93
N ALA A 8 -3.97 17.61 4.93
CA ALA A 8 -4.93 16.93 4.07
C ALA A 8 -6.31 17.46 4.49
N ALA A 9 -6.85 18.41 3.72
CA ALA A 9 -8.26 18.77 3.84
C ALA A 9 -9.05 17.48 3.67
N PRO A 10 -9.87 17.04 4.65
CA PRO A 10 -10.81 15.98 4.38
C PRO A 10 -11.71 16.53 3.28
N LEU A 11 -11.58 15.99 2.06
CA LEU A 11 -12.67 16.05 1.11
C LEU A 11 -13.84 15.41 1.85
N ALA A 12 -14.78 16.24 2.30
CA ALA A 12 -15.98 15.80 2.97
C ALA A 12 -16.84 15.03 1.97
N ALA A 13 -16.46 13.79 1.70
CA ALA A 13 -17.40 12.78 1.25
C ALA A 13 -18.21 12.42 2.50
N GLN A 14 -19.41 13.00 2.55
CA GLN A 14 -20.48 12.65 3.47
C GLN A 14 -20.45 11.14 3.73
N GLY A 15 -20.31 10.75 5.00
CA GLY A 15 -20.29 9.33 5.37
C GLY A 15 -21.54 8.62 4.83
N PRO A 16 -21.49 7.29 4.58
CA PRO A 16 -22.56 6.56 3.92
C PRO A 16 -23.93 6.82 4.58
N THR A 17 -24.80 7.57 3.93
CA THR A 17 -26.23 7.62 4.28
C THR A 17 -26.82 6.26 3.93
N GLU A 18 -27.45 5.61 4.91
CA GLU A 18 -28.12 4.30 4.74
C GLU A 18 -27.21 3.13 4.36
N GLY A 19 -25.92 3.20 4.71
CA GLY A 19 -24.98 2.12 4.46
C GLY A 19 -24.59 1.97 2.98
N VAL A 20 -24.99 2.86 2.09
CA VAL A 20 -24.41 2.95 0.74
C VAL A 20 -23.52 4.18 0.67
N GLY A 21 -22.29 4.03 0.21
CA GLY A 21 -21.39 5.18 0.10
C GLY A 21 -20.02 4.83 -0.40
N THR A 22 -19.33 5.85 -0.92
CA THR A 22 -17.98 5.74 -1.46
C THR A 22 -17.05 6.65 -0.66
N ALA A 23 -15.94 6.10 -0.19
CA ALA A 23 -14.88 6.84 0.46
C ALA A 23 -13.58 6.64 -0.33
N ALA A 24 -12.98 7.75 -0.77
CA ALA A 24 -11.64 7.75 -1.35
C ALA A 24 -10.65 8.24 -0.29
N ARG A 25 -9.46 7.62 -0.23
CA ARG A 25 -8.35 8.08 0.61
C ARG A 25 -7.09 8.15 -0.23
N ILE A 26 -6.30 9.18 0.00
CA ILE A 26 -4.98 9.37 -0.58
C ILE A 26 -4.04 9.79 0.55
N GLY A 27 -2.78 9.38 0.46
CA GLY A 27 -1.75 9.79 1.40
C GLY A 27 -0.41 9.98 0.70
N SER A 28 0.60 10.31 1.49
CA SER A 28 1.99 10.32 1.06
C SER A 28 2.86 9.82 2.21
N VAL A 29 3.80 8.94 1.89
CA VAL A 29 4.77 8.37 2.83
C VAL A 29 6.16 8.62 2.25
N PHE A 30 7.11 8.97 3.12
CA PHE A 30 8.51 9.15 2.75
C PHE A 30 9.37 8.39 3.75
N ASP A 31 10.17 7.47 3.24
CA ASP A 31 11.10 6.65 4.01
C ASP A 31 12.51 6.88 3.49
N GLY A 32 13.50 6.91 4.39
CA GLY A 32 14.88 7.19 4.01
C GLY A 32 15.87 6.63 4.99
N TYR A 33 16.88 5.92 4.47
CA TYR A 33 17.97 5.34 5.23
C TYR A 33 19.30 5.85 4.72
N TYR A 34 20.16 6.22 5.66
CA TYR A 34 21.52 6.66 5.41
C TYR A 34 22.48 5.65 6.00
N PHE A 35 23.49 5.28 5.22
CA PHE A 35 24.45 4.26 5.60
C PHE A 35 25.83 4.89 5.82
N GLY A 36 26.62 4.27 6.71
CA GLY A 36 27.99 4.69 6.96
C GLY A 36 28.94 4.32 5.82
N SER A 37 30.16 4.84 5.86
CA SER A 37 31.21 4.53 4.89
C SER A 37 31.68 3.08 5.03
N SER A 38 31.04 2.15 4.33
CA SER A 38 31.41 0.73 4.10
C SER A 38 30.30 -0.04 3.37
N TYR A 39 29.12 0.55 3.16
CA TYR A 39 27.99 -0.09 2.50
C TYR A 39 27.94 0.23 1.00
N ALA A 40 27.15 -0.55 0.25
CA ALA A 40 27.01 -0.39 -1.21
C ALA A 40 26.24 0.89 -1.61
N PHE A 41 25.51 1.50 -0.67
CA PHE A 41 24.73 2.71 -0.85
C PHE A 41 25.13 3.74 0.20
N ASP A 42 25.14 5.01 -0.18
CA ASP A 42 25.27 6.11 0.78
C ASP A 42 23.92 6.38 1.45
N HIS A 43 22.86 6.37 0.64
CA HIS A 43 21.48 6.44 1.11
C HIS A 43 20.52 5.79 0.13
N VAL A 44 19.38 5.35 0.67
CA VAL A 44 18.22 4.87 -0.08
C VAL A 44 17.01 5.63 0.42
N VAL A 45 16.27 6.25 -0.49
CA VAL A 45 15.04 6.99 -0.19
C VAL A 45 13.88 6.44 -1.01
N GLU A 46 12.70 6.42 -0.41
CA GLU A 46 11.46 5.99 -1.03
C GLU A 46 10.37 7.04 -0.74
N TRP A 47 9.62 7.39 -1.78
CA TRP A 47 8.42 8.19 -1.68
C TRP A 47 7.25 7.43 -2.29
N THR A 48 6.15 7.32 -1.53
CA THR A 48 5.00 6.52 -1.92
C THR A 48 3.70 7.27 -1.70
N VAL A 49 2.84 7.24 -2.71
CA VAL A 49 1.51 7.86 -2.72
C VAL A 49 0.46 6.74 -2.75
N PRO A 50 0.00 6.25 -1.58
CA PRO A 50 -1.08 5.29 -1.54
C PRO A 50 -2.42 5.94 -1.88
N VAL A 51 -3.23 5.21 -2.66
CA VAL A 51 -4.61 5.54 -2.99
C VAL A 51 -5.51 4.36 -2.64
N SER A 52 -6.67 4.64 -2.06
CA SER A 52 -7.68 3.62 -1.80
C SER A 52 -9.09 4.14 -2.06
N LEU A 53 -9.95 3.23 -2.50
CA LEU A 53 -11.37 3.46 -2.72
C LEU A 53 -12.14 2.38 -1.97
N SER A 54 -13.02 2.79 -1.07
CA SER A 54 -13.92 1.90 -0.34
C SER A 54 -15.35 2.21 -0.76
N HIS A 55 -16.06 1.21 -1.25
CA HIS A 55 -17.45 1.31 -1.63
C HIS A 55 -18.29 0.35 -0.79
N ARG A 56 -19.23 0.91 -0.04
CA ARG A 56 -20.18 0.14 0.76
C ARG A 56 -21.49 -0.01 -0.01
N LEU A 57 -21.98 -1.24 -0.07
CA LEU A 57 -23.21 -1.66 -0.74
C LEU A 57 -24.20 -2.15 0.33
N GLY A 58 -24.82 -1.21 1.03
CA GLY A 58 -25.74 -1.51 2.13
C GLY A 58 -25.02 -1.92 3.43
N PRO A 59 -25.74 -2.48 4.41
CA PRO A 59 -25.19 -2.68 5.76
C PRO A 59 -24.16 -3.82 5.85
N SER A 60 -24.11 -4.72 4.87
CA SER A 60 -23.37 -5.98 4.98
C SER A 60 -22.26 -6.17 3.97
N LEU A 61 -22.18 -5.40 2.87
CA LEU A 61 -21.21 -5.63 1.80
C LEU A 61 -20.29 -4.42 1.63
N ASN A 62 -18.97 -4.64 1.63
CA ASN A 62 -17.98 -3.62 1.31
C ASN A 62 -16.99 -4.15 0.26
N VAL A 63 -16.61 -3.28 -0.67
CA VAL A 63 -15.55 -3.49 -1.64
C VAL A 63 -14.49 -2.43 -1.41
N ASP A 64 -13.28 -2.84 -1.13
CA ASP A 64 -12.11 -1.98 -0.99
C ASP A 64 -11.14 -2.25 -2.15
N LEU A 65 -10.64 -1.17 -2.74
CA LEU A 65 -9.59 -1.17 -3.75
C LEU A 65 -8.45 -0.34 -3.20
N SER A 66 -7.21 -0.81 -3.33
CA SER A 66 -6.01 -0.05 -2.95
C SER A 66 -4.88 -0.26 -3.93
N SER A 67 -4.13 0.79 -4.20
CA SER A 67 -2.91 0.78 -5.01
C SER A 67 -2.00 1.92 -4.54
N ALA A 68 -0.78 1.98 -5.03
CA ALA A 68 0.12 3.07 -4.74
C ALA A 68 0.96 3.43 -5.98
N TYR A 69 1.45 4.66 -6.01
CA TYR A 69 2.57 5.04 -6.87
C TYR A 69 3.81 5.24 -6.00
N ALA A 70 4.89 4.54 -6.32
CA ALA A 70 6.14 4.62 -5.57
C ALA A 70 7.25 5.17 -6.45
N HIS A 71 8.21 5.85 -5.81
CA HIS A 71 9.44 6.32 -6.39
C HIS A 71 10.57 6.07 -5.38
N ALA A 72 11.55 5.28 -5.76
CA ALA A 72 12.72 5.01 -4.95
C ALA A 72 14.00 5.46 -5.66
N SER A 73 14.96 5.95 -4.89
CA SER A 73 16.26 6.40 -5.37
C SER A 73 17.35 5.95 -4.40
N ALA A 74 18.47 5.49 -4.92
CA ALA A 74 19.64 5.13 -4.15
C ALA A 74 20.90 5.77 -4.73
N MET A 75 21.68 6.42 -3.87
CA MET A 75 23.00 6.92 -4.24
C MET A 75 24.04 5.83 -4.00
N THR A 76 24.79 5.52 -5.06
CA THR A 76 25.96 4.62 -5.01
C THR A 76 27.23 5.37 -5.33
N THR A 77 28.38 4.74 -5.11
CA THR A 77 29.69 5.25 -5.52
C THR A 77 29.84 5.46 -7.04
N SER A 78 28.96 4.83 -7.84
CA SER A 78 28.97 4.89 -9.30
C SER A 78 27.87 5.80 -9.88
N GLY A 79 27.06 6.44 -9.03
CA GLY A 79 25.95 7.32 -9.42
C GLY A 79 24.62 6.97 -8.77
N THR A 80 23.57 7.71 -9.12
CA THR A 80 22.21 7.52 -8.61
C THR A 80 21.46 6.48 -9.43
N ILE A 81 20.81 5.54 -8.75
CA ILE A 81 19.90 4.55 -9.34
C ILE A 81 18.48 4.91 -8.90
N GLU A 82 17.53 4.98 -9.84
CA GLU A 82 16.15 5.37 -9.54
C GLU A 82 15.15 4.41 -10.19
N ILE A 83 14.03 4.21 -9.51
CA ILE A 83 12.90 3.44 -10.02
C ILE A 83 11.59 4.07 -9.56
N ALA A 84 10.67 4.24 -10.50
CA ALA A 84 9.32 4.70 -10.21
C ALA A 84 8.29 3.86 -10.94
N GLY A 85 7.10 3.77 -10.36
CA GLY A 85 5.96 3.11 -10.99
C GLY A 85 4.81 2.83 -10.03
N PRO A 86 3.67 2.40 -10.60
CA PRO A 86 2.56 1.90 -9.81
C PRO A 86 2.92 0.56 -9.16
N THR A 87 2.33 0.31 -7.99
CA THR A 87 2.29 -1.00 -7.34
C THR A 87 1.13 -1.84 -7.89
N ASP A 88 1.09 -3.11 -7.52
CA ASP A 88 -0.08 -3.94 -7.76
C ASP A 88 -1.33 -3.34 -7.07
N THR A 89 -2.51 -3.67 -7.62
CA THR A 89 -3.80 -3.22 -7.10
C THR A 89 -4.40 -4.33 -6.27
N ASP A 90 -4.62 -4.07 -4.98
CA ASP A 90 -5.32 -4.98 -4.09
C ASP A 90 -6.82 -4.71 -4.12
N VAL A 91 -7.60 -5.79 -4.14
CA VAL A 91 -9.05 -5.80 -4.07
C VAL A 91 -9.46 -6.61 -2.85
N ARG A 92 -10.37 -6.09 -2.04
CA ARG A 92 -10.95 -6.80 -0.90
C ARG A 92 -12.46 -6.69 -0.92
N LEU A 93 -13.11 -7.82 -0.90
CA LEU A 93 -14.54 -7.96 -0.68
C LEU A 93 -14.76 -8.42 0.76
N SER A 94 -15.64 -7.75 1.50
CA SER A 94 -16.11 -8.21 2.80
C SER A 94 -17.63 -8.25 2.85
N TRP A 95 -18.16 -9.35 3.35
CA TRP A 95 -19.60 -9.60 3.47
C TRP A 95 -19.93 -10.06 4.89
N ALA A 96 -20.86 -9.36 5.55
CA ALA A 96 -21.35 -9.67 6.87
C ALA A 96 -22.77 -10.26 6.78
N PRO A 97 -22.92 -11.56 6.48
CA PRO A 97 -24.24 -12.21 6.35
C PRO A 97 -25.06 -12.12 7.63
N VAL A 98 -24.39 -12.12 8.79
CA VAL A 98 -25.01 -11.94 10.10
C VAL A 98 -24.30 -10.79 10.80
N SER A 99 -24.95 -9.63 10.80
CA SER A 99 -24.39 -8.40 11.36
C SER A 99 -23.90 -8.64 12.80
N GLY A 100 -22.64 -8.27 13.05
CA GLY A 100 -21.99 -8.41 14.35
C GLY A 100 -21.61 -9.84 14.78
N ARG A 101 -21.83 -10.86 13.95
CA ARG A 101 -21.55 -12.27 14.32
C ARG A 101 -20.69 -13.03 13.32
N LEU A 102 -20.82 -12.73 12.03
CA LEU A 102 -20.07 -13.41 10.97
C LEU A 102 -19.69 -12.41 9.90
N ILE A 103 -18.41 -12.41 9.53
CA ILE A 103 -17.86 -11.70 8.39
C ILE A 103 -17.10 -12.72 7.55
N VAL A 104 -17.38 -12.74 6.25
CA VAL A 104 -16.62 -13.46 5.24
C VAL A 104 -15.87 -12.42 4.42
N SER A 105 -14.62 -12.72 4.06
CA SER A 105 -13.80 -11.82 3.25
C SER A 105 -13.02 -12.59 2.21
N VAL A 106 -12.86 -11.96 1.06
CA VAL A 106 -12.01 -12.42 -0.03
C VAL A 106 -11.16 -11.25 -0.45
N ALA A 107 -9.86 -11.43 -0.54
CA ALA A 107 -8.92 -10.43 -1.04
C ALA A 107 -8.12 -11.02 -2.20
N GLY A 108 -7.69 -10.19 -3.11
CA GLY A 108 -6.79 -10.59 -4.17
C GLY A 108 -5.98 -9.42 -4.70
N THR A 109 -4.82 -9.74 -5.26
CA THR A 109 -3.88 -8.79 -5.82
C THR A 109 -3.92 -8.93 -7.34
N LEU A 110 -4.20 -7.83 -8.03
CA LEU A 110 -4.18 -7.73 -9.48
C LEU A 110 -2.77 -7.29 -9.91
N PRO A 111 -2.14 -7.99 -10.87
CA PRO A 111 -0.74 -7.75 -11.23
C PRO A 111 -0.60 -6.54 -12.18
N THR A 112 -1.05 -5.37 -11.73
CA THR A 112 -1.06 -4.07 -12.44
C THR A 112 0.21 -3.28 -12.24
N GLY A 113 1.05 -3.68 -11.29
CA GLY A 113 2.30 -3.04 -10.93
C GLY A 113 3.38 -3.23 -11.99
N LYS A 114 4.50 -2.52 -11.79
CA LYS A 114 5.61 -2.51 -12.75
C LYS A 114 6.34 -3.85 -12.76
N LYS A 115 6.24 -4.58 -13.88
CA LYS A 115 6.88 -5.90 -14.07
C LYS A 115 8.25 -5.87 -14.77
N ALA A 116 8.50 -4.83 -15.56
CA ALA A 116 9.76 -4.66 -16.29
C ALA A 116 10.61 -3.62 -15.58
N VAL A 117 11.76 -4.05 -15.08
CA VAL A 117 12.75 -3.23 -14.41
C VAL A 117 14.09 -3.43 -15.10
N ASP A 118 14.91 -2.38 -15.16
CA ASP A 118 16.23 -2.48 -15.74
C ASP A 118 17.13 -3.32 -14.82
N THR A 119 18.10 -4.05 -15.39
CA THR A 119 19.01 -4.89 -14.60
C THR A 119 19.85 -4.02 -13.64
N SER A 120 20.11 -2.77 -14.02
CA SER A 120 20.76 -1.76 -13.17
C SER A 120 19.97 -1.39 -11.91
N SER A 121 18.66 -1.65 -11.87
CA SER A 121 17.77 -1.35 -10.73
C SER A 121 17.72 -2.46 -9.67
N VAL A 122 18.26 -3.64 -9.96
CA VAL A 122 18.20 -4.83 -9.09
C VAL A 122 18.80 -4.60 -7.70
N PRO A 123 19.95 -3.91 -7.53
CA PRO A 123 20.49 -3.62 -6.22
C PRO A 123 19.54 -2.76 -5.36
N LEU A 124 18.88 -1.76 -5.96
CA LEU A 124 17.92 -0.90 -5.28
C LEU A 124 16.66 -1.70 -4.87
N LEU A 125 16.13 -2.55 -5.76
CA LEU A 125 15.00 -3.43 -5.43
C LEU A 125 15.33 -4.40 -4.29
N SER A 126 16.56 -4.89 -4.21
CA SER A 126 17.02 -5.76 -3.12
C SER A 126 17.08 -5.01 -1.78
N ALA A 127 17.51 -3.75 -1.80
CA ALA A 127 17.51 -2.89 -0.61
C ALA A 127 16.09 -2.60 -0.12
N LEU A 128 15.15 -2.29 -1.03
CA LEU A 128 13.74 -2.07 -0.69
C LEU A 128 13.07 -3.33 -0.14
N ALA A 129 13.36 -4.51 -0.71
CA ALA A 129 12.80 -5.78 -0.28
C ALA A 129 13.33 -6.27 1.07
N THR A 130 14.36 -5.61 1.63
CA THR A 130 14.96 -6.03 2.89
C THR A 130 14.07 -5.64 4.07
N GLU A 131 13.57 -6.64 4.79
CA GLU A 131 12.71 -6.43 5.98
C GLU A 131 13.39 -5.62 7.10
N VAL A 132 14.73 -5.62 7.16
CA VAL A 132 15.49 -4.82 8.14
C VAL A 132 15.27 -3.33 7.96
N LEU A 133 15.05 -2.87 6.72
CA LEU A 133 14.80 -1.46 6.40
C LEU A 133 13.31 -1.13 6.38
N ASN A 134 12.42 -2.13 6.40
CA ASN A 134 10.97 -1.97 6.54
C ASN A 134 10.38 -0.82 5.71
N PHE A 135 10.84 -0.70 4.46
CA PHE A 135 10.35 0.28 3.50
C PHE A 135 8.87 0.04 3.19
N THR A 136 8.12 1.12 2.96
CA THR A 136 6.68 1.01 2.69
C THR A 136 6.39 0.21 1.42
N THR A 137 7.18 0.38 0.36
CA THR A 137 7.05 -0.37 -0.90
C THR A 137 8.23 -1.33 -1.06
N THR A 138 8.06 -2.53 -0.51
CA THR A 138 9.05 -3.62 -0.65
C THR A 138 9.08 -4.22 -2.05
N SER A 139 8.03 -4.01 -2.86
CA SER A 139 7.97 -4.42 -4.27
C SER A 139 7.00 -3.54 -5.08
N PHE A 140 7.36 -3.28 -6.34
CA PHE A 140 6.49 -2.61 -7.33
C PHE A 140 5.51 -3.58 -8.01
N GLY A 141 5.72 -4.89 -7.88
CA GLY A 141 4.86 -5.91 -8.45
C GLY A 141 5.25 -7.29 -7.91
N THR A 142 4.31 -7.99 -7.30
CA THR A 142 4.50 -9.31 -6.67
C THR A 142 3.81 -10.42 -7.45
N GLY A 143 2.93 -10.07 -8.39
CA GLY A 143 2.16 -11.01 -9.19
C GLY A 143 0.69 -11.04 -8.77
N GLY A 144 -0.02 -12.10 -9.16
CA GLY A 144 -1.44 -12.26 -8.84
C GLY A 144 -1.65 -13.27 -7.72
N GLY A 145 -2.54 -12.97 -6.78
CA GLY A 145 -2.87 -13.86 -5.67
C GLY A 145 -4.31 -13.66 -5.20
N VAL A 146 -4.90 -14.70 -4.61
CA VAL A 146 -6.24 -14.64 -4.01
C VAL A 146 -6.21 -15.34 -2.66
N THR A 147 -6.77 -14.71 -1.64
CA THR A 147 -6.87 -15.20 -0.27
C THR A 147 -8.30 -15.02 0.23
N GLY A 148 -8.85 -16.03 0.90
CA GLY A 148 -10.16 -15.97 1.54
C GLY A 148 -10.08 -16.22 3.03
N GLY A 149 -11.05 -15.72 3.79
CA GLY A 149 -11.14 -15.96 5.23
C GLY A 149 -12.51 -15.60 5.80
N PHE A 150 -12.78 -16.06 7.01
CA PHE A 150 -13.99 -15.72 7.76
C PHE A 150 -13.65 -15.46 9.23
N ALA A 151 -14.43 -14.59 9.87
CA ALA A 151 -14.32 -14.26 11.28
C ALA A 151 -15.70 -14.32 11.94
N THR A 152 -15.77 -14.87 13.15
CA THR A 152 -17.01 -14.94 13.93
C THR A 152 -16.82 -14.41 15.33
N ALA A 153 -17.87 -13.81 15.87
CA ALA A 153 -17.91 -13.32 17.24
C ALA A 153 -19.09 -13.94 17.99
N PHE A 154 -18.83 -14.34 19.24
CA PHE A 154 -19.82 -14.85 20.18
C PHE A 154 -19.70 -14.08 21.50
N ALA A 155 -20.84 -13.79 22.13
CA ALA A 155 -20.85 -13.17 23.44
C ALA A 155 -20.34 -14.18 24.48
N VAL A 156 -19.37 -13.78 25.30
CA VAL A 156 -18.92 -14.54 26.46
C VAL A 156 -19.44 -13.79 27.69
N GLY A 157 -20.28 -14.47 28.47
CA GLY A 157 -20.83 -14.01 29.75
C GLY A 157 -20.32 -14.88 30.88
#